data_AF-A0A6A5APV2-F1
#
_entry.id   AF-A0A6A5APV2-F1
#
_cell.length_a   1.000
_cell.length_b   1.000
_cell.length_c   1.000
_cell.angle_alpha   90.00
_cell.angle_beta   90.00
_cell.angle_gamma   90.00
#
_symmetry.space_group_name_H-M   'P 1'
#
loop_
_entity.id
_entity.type
_entity.pdbx_description
1 polymer ?
#
loop_
_entity_poly.entity_id
_entity_poly.type
_entity_poly.pdbx_seq_one_letter_code
_entity_poly.pdbx_strand_id
1 'polypeptide(L)' 'MKHADLVIEAVFEDILLKHKVIQGLEPFLSPDCIVATNTSALSVAEIAK' A
#
# COMPACT_ATOMS: atom_id res chain seq x y z
N MET A 1 -11.63 0.82 6.67
CA MET A 1 -12.12 0.81 5.28
C MET A 1 -12.83 -0.51 5.02
N LYS A 2 -13.94 -0.79 5.73
CA LYS A 2 -14.54 -2.14 5.79
C LYS A 2 -15.27 -2.60 4.50
N HIS A 3 -15.14 -1.85 3.40
CA HIS A 3 -15.80 -2.12 2.12
C HIS A 3 -14.91 -1.86 0.90
N ALA A 4 -13.62 -1.57 1.09
CA ALA A 4 -12.72 -1.38 -0.04
C ALA A 4 -12.14 -2.73 -0.47
N ASP A 5 -12.48 -3.19 -1.67
CA ASP A 5 -11.88 -4.37 -2.28
C ASP A 5 -10.51 -4.06 -2.90
N LEU A 6 -10.22 -2.77 -3.12
CA LEU A 6 -8.96 -2.26 -3.68
C LEU A 6 -8.57 -0.93 -3.01
N VAL A 7 -7.30 -0.81 -2.64
CA VAL A 7 -6.66 0.44 -2.21
C VAL A 7 -5.50 0.75 -3.15
N ILE A 8 -5.38 2.02 -3.56
CA ILE A 8 -4.25 2.51 -4.37
C ILE A 8 -3.48 3.53 -3.54
N GLU A 9 -2.24 3.21 -3.20
CA GLU A 9 -1.30 4.12 -2.55
C GLU A 9 -0.65 5.03 -3.60
N ALA A 10 -0.63 6.35 -3.33
CA ALA A 10 -0.06 7.37 -4.22
C ALA A 10 0.59 8.53 -3.43
N VAL A 11 1.34 8.19 -2.38
CA VAL A 11 2.21 9.12 -1.66
C VAL A 11 3.56 9.28 -2.37
N PHE A 12 4.44 10.12 -1.83
CA PHE A 12 5.76 10.38 -2.39
C PHE A 12 6.58 9.09 -2.63
N GLU A 13 7.49 9.16 -3.61
CA GLU A 13 8.42 8.07 -3.97
C GLU A 13 9.55 7.94 -2.93
N ASP A 14 9.17 7.52 -1.72
CA ASP A 14 10.06 7.17 -0.62
C ASP A 14 9.64 5.82 -0.04
N ILE A 15 10.58 4.87 0.01
CA ILE A 15 10.28 3.49 0.40
C ILE A 15 9.78 3.37 1.84
N LEU A 16 10.36 4.14 2.76
CA LEU A 16 9.99 4.09 4.18
C LEU A 16 8.61 4.71 4.40
N LEU A 17 8.29 5.79 3.67
CA LEU A 17 6.97 6.41 3.73
C LEU A 17 5.90 5.46 3.20
N LYS A 18 6.14 4.79 2.08
CA LYS A 18 5.19 3.82 1.51
C LYS A 18 4.94 2.65 2.44
N HIS A 19 5.98 2.07 3.02
CA HIS A 19 5.84 1.02 4.05
C HIS A 19 5.02 1.50 5.24
N LYS A 20 5.32 2.69 5.77
CA LYS A 20 4.59 3.25 6.91
C LYS A 20 3.09 3.44 6.61
N VAL A 21 2.75 3.92 5.41
CA VAL A 21 1.36 4.12 4.98
C VAL A 21 0.65 2.78 4.84
N ILE A 22 1.25 1.82 4.13
CA ILE A 22 0.64 0.50 3.89
C ILE A 22 0.43 -0.25 5.21
N GLN A 23 1.44 -0.31 6.08
CA GLN A 23 1.34 -0.92 7.42
C GLN A 23 0.28 -0.23 8.28
N GLY A 24 0.17 1.10 8.19
CA GLY A 24 -0.87 1.85 8.90
C GLY A 24 -2.29 1.55 8.40
N LEU A 25 -2.42 1.07 7.16
CA LEU A 25 -3.71 0.69 6.57
C LEU A 25 -4.12 -0.74 6.91
N GLU A 26 -3.18 -1.68 7.09
CA GLU A 26 -3.45 -3.11 7.34
C GLU A 26 -4.58 -3.39 8.36
N PRO A 27 -4.65 -2.74 9.54
CA PRO A 27 -5.71 -3.02 10.53
C PRO A 27 -7.12 -2.69 10.04
N PHE A 28 -7.24 -1.94 8.95
CA PHE A 28 -8.50 -1.43 8.41
C PHE A 28 -8.93 -2.11 7.10
N LEU A 29 -8.10 -3.01 6.55
CA LEU A 29 -8.32 -3.73 5.31
C LEU A 29 -8.99 -5.08 5.55
N SER A 30 -9.77 -5.53 4.57
CA SER A 30 -10.24 -6.92 4.49
C SER A 30 -9.06 -7.83 4.15
N PRO A 31 -9.04 -9.11 4.59
CA PRO A 31 -8.03 -10.09 4.16
C PRO A 31 -7.93 -10.25 2.64
N ASP A 32 -9.04 -10.04 1.93
CA ASP A 32 -9.12 -10.16 0.46
C ASP A 32 -8.90 -8.82 -0.27
N CYS A 33 -8.58 -7.74 0.47
CA CYS A 33 -8.37 -6.43 -0.12
C CYS A 33 -7.08 -6.39 -0.93
N ILE A 34 -7.15 -5.94 -2.18
CA ILE A 34 -5.98 -5.71 -3.02
C ILE A 34 -5.33 -4.39 -2.62
N VAL A 35 -4.03 -4.41 -2.33
CA VAL A 35 -3.23 -3.21 -2.15
C VAL A 35 -2.37 -3.00 -3.40
N ALA A 36 -2.61 -1.89 -4.08
CA ALA A 36 -1.83 -1.44 -5.23
C ALA A 36 -1.06 -0.16 -4.88
N THR A 37 0.04 0.10 -5.59
CA THR A 37 0.84 1.33 -5.45
C THR A 37 1.03 1.96 -6.82
N ASN A 38 0.83 3.27 -6.92
CA ASN A 38 1.13 4.07 -8.11
C ASN A 38 2.62 4.47 -8.14
N THR A 39 3.52 3.55 -7.81
CA THR A 39 4.96 3.80 -7.85
C THR A 39 5.47 3.78 -9.29
N SER A 40 6.50 4.57 -9.57
CA SER A 40 7.13 4.64 -10.90
C SER A 40 8.57 4.16 -10.90
N ALA A 41 9.30 4.34 -9.79
CA ALA A 41 10.73 4.08 -9.71
C ALA A 41 11.11 2.98 -8.70
N LEU A 42 10.24 2.69 -7.74
CA LEU A 42 10.52 1.71 -6.70
C LEU A 42 10.03 0.32 -7.11
N SER A 43 10.78 -0.72 -6.71
CA SER A 43 10.35 -2.10 -6.93
C SER A 43 9.13 -2.40 -6.08
N VAL A 44 8.04 -2.84 -6.72
CA VAL A 44 6.84 -3.32 -6.01
C VAL A 44 7.19 -4.48 -5.07
N ALA A 45 8.14 -5.33 -5.43
CA ALA A 45 8.60 -6.43 -4.57
C ALA A 45 9.38 -5.95 -3.35
N GLU A 46 9.95 -4.73 -3.37
CA GLU A 46 10.56 -4.11 -2.18
C GLU A 46 9.51 -3.42 -1.30
N ILE A 47 8.49 -2.82 -1.92
CA ILE A 47 7.35 -2.24 -1.20
C ILE A 47 6.53 -3.32 -0.47
N ALA A 48 6.42 -4.52 -1.03
CA ALA A 48 5.66 -5.63 -0.45
C ALA A 48 6.41 -6.45 0.62
N LYS A 49 7.59 -6.01 1.06
CA LYS A 49 8.34 -6.61 2.18
C LYS A 49 7.85 -6.05 3.50
#